data_AF-A0A396TTY3-F1
#
_entry.id   AF-A0A396TTY3-F1
#
_cell.length_a   1.000
_cell.length_b   1.000
_cell.length_c   1.000
_cell.angle_alpha   90.00
_cell.angle_beta   90.00
_cell.angle_gamma   90.00
#
_symmetry.space_group_name_H-M   'P 1'
#
loop_
_entity.id
_entity.type
_entity.pdbx_description
1 polymer ?
#
loop_
_entity_poly.entity_id
_entity_poly.type
_entity_poly.pdbx_seq_one_letter_code
_entity_poly.pdbx_strand_id
1 'polypeptide(L)'
;MILQTLELFPVHIVQIVFACQVGFISILIWNQERYRSLAVFFIFQAILSVMNVLEGANTTTEYYLVTPVFTLVIGPMLYFFIRSLVNDVAMTTKQKIVHFVAALIALPFTHYVQLIVAFGTLSQLIYLAHSFRVIARYHKTANAVSSDADRYKLNWLLKALFIFAFVTIADLIRMNLQTFTSDFVAMLWYFINEVIFMSLSCYLGFKIIRQPQLFVGMTSYEKLVEHEESGDNQEEQALAQRIFANIENHILQDAMFKKPRLTVTDISQSTGISVKDISWAINLGCNRNFCDYINSLRIMNVKKKLLAGDSRNTSLLDIALASGFNSKSTFNAVFKKELGKTPSQFIRDELKPTTTP
;
A
#
# COMPACT_ATOMS: atom_id res chain seq x y z
N MET A 1 2.63 46.19 -25.96
CA MET A 1 3.79 45.45 -26.48
C MET A 1 3.99 44.27 -25.54
N ILE A 2 3.65 43.02 -25.82
CA ILE A 2 3.12 42.31 -26.98
C ILE A 2 2.20 41.24 -26.34
N LEU A 3 0.89 41.22 -26.67
CA LEU A 3 0.07 40.03 -26.41
C LEU A 3 0.52 39.02 -27.47
N GLN A 4 1.62 38.32 -27.18
CA GLN A 4 2.01 37.15 -27.96
C GLN A 4 0.84 36.18 -27.85
N THR A 5 0.23 35.84 -28.97
CA THR A 5 -0.81 34.83 -29.02
C THR A 5 -0.21 33.55 -28.45
N LEU A 6 -0.71 33.13 -27.29
CA LEU A 6 -0.28 31.90 -26.63
C LEU A 6 -0.57 30.72 -27.55
N GLU A 7 0.43 30.20 -28.26
CA GLU A 7 0.25 29.02 -29.10
C GLU A 7 0.11 27.79 -28.20
N LEU A 8 -1.14 27.31 -28.07
CA LEU A 8 -1.46 26.13 -27.28
C LEU A 8 -1.41 24.88 -28.14
N PHE A 9 -0.45 24.01 -27.85
CA PHE A 9 -0.43 22.64 -28.38
C PHE A 9 -1.39 21.73 -27.59
N PRO A 10 -1.84 20.61 -28.18
CA PRO A 10 -2.73 19.65 -27.49
C PRO A 10 -2.20 19.19 -26.13
N VAL A 11 -0.88 19.08 -25.96
CA VAL A 11 -0.27 18.69 -24.67
C VAL A 11 -0.49 19.75 -23.58
N HIS A 12 -0.49 21.04 -23.93
CA HIS A 12 -0.78 22.12 -22.98
C HIS A 12 -2.22 22.02 -22.46
N ILE A 13 -3.18 21.66 -23.32
CA ILE A 13 -4.57 21.44 -22.92
C ILE A 13 -4.66 20.29 -21.91
N VAL A 14 -3.98 19.17 -22.17
CA VAL A 14 -3.95 18.04 -21.23
C VAL A 14 -3.34 18.43 -19.90
N GLN A 15 -2.26 19.21 -19.88
CA GLN A 15 -1.63 19.68 -18.65
C GLN A 15 -2.53 20.59 -17.81
N ILE A 16 -3.27 21.50 -18.45
CA ILE A 16 -4.25 22.36 -17.77
C ILE A 16 -5.34 21.49 -17.13
N VAL A 17 -5.90 20.55 -17.90
CA VAL A 17 -6.93 19.62 -17.40
C VAL A 17 -6.38 18.78 -16.25
N PHE A 18 -5.16 18.25 -16.40
CA PHE A 18 -4.49 17.45 -15.38
C PHE A 18 -4.28 18.27 -14.09
N ALA A 19 -3.80 19.52 -14.18
CA ALA A 19 -3.62 20.41 -13.04
C ALA A 19 -4.93 20.66 -12.28
N CYS A 20 -6.02 20.95 -13.00
CA CYS A 20 -7.35 21.11 -12.41
C CYS A 20 -7.82 19.82 -11.73
N GLN A 21 -7.61 18.66 -12.37
CA GLN A 21 -8.01 17.36 -11.83
C GLN A 21 -7.30 17.06 -10.51
N VAL A 22 -5.96 17.14 -10.47
CA VAL A 22 -5.22 16.82 -9.25
C VAL A 22 -5.46 17.86 -8.15
N GLY A 23 -5.65 19.13 -8.50
CA GLY A 23 -6.05 20.18 -7.57
C GLY A 23 -7.41 19.88 -6.92
N PHE A 24 -8.40 19.48 -7.71
CA PHE A 24 -9.72 19.08 -7.20
C PHE A 24 -9.63 17.85 -6.28
N ILE A 25 -8.88 16.81 -6.68
CA ILE A 25 -8.68 15.61 -5.83
C ILE A 25 -8.00 16.00 -4.51
N SER A 26 -7.01 16.90 -4.54
CA SER A 26 -6.34 17.39 -3.32
C SER A 26 -7.30 18.06 -2.35
N ILE A 27 -8.22 18.89 -2.84
CA ILE A 27 -9.24 19.53 -2.01
C ILE A 27 -10.13 18.48 -1.34
N LEU A 28 -10.56 17.46 -2.08
CA LEU A 28 -11.43 16.40 -1.55
C LEU A 28 -10.79 15.60 -0.42
N ILE A 29 -9.48 15.33 -0.51
CA ILE A 29 -8.77 14.49 0.46
C ILE A 29 -8.05 15.29 1.55
N TRP A 30 -8.06 16.62 1.49
CA TRP A 30 -7.27 17.51 2.37
C TRP A 30 -7.55 17.31 3.86
N ASN A 31 -8.82 17.12 4.21
CA ASN A 31 -9.27 17.01 5.60
C ASN A 31 -8.89 15.68 6.27
N GLN A 32 -8.31 14.74 5.52
CA GLN A 32 -7.85 13.47 6.08
C GLN A 32 -6.33 13.50 6.24
N GLU A 33 -5.86 13.57 7.49
CA GLU A 33 -4.44 13.69 7.82
C GLU A 33 -3.57 12.63 7.13
N ARG A 34 -4.08 11.40 7.03
CA ARG A 34 -3.39 10.27 6.40
C ARG A 34 -3.12 10.49 4.90
N TYR A 35 -4.00 11.25 4.21
CA TYR A 35 -3.88 11.55 2.79
C TYR A 35 -3.25 12.90 2.49
N ARG A 36 -2.91 13.67 3.53
CA ARG A 36 -2.36 15.03 3.37
C ARG A 36 -1.08 15.05 2.54
N SER A 37 -0.22 14.06 2.72
CA SER A 37 1.00 13.91 1.92
C SER A 37 0.72 13.66 0.44
N LEU A 38 -0.37 12.94 0.11
CA LEU A 38 -0.82 12.78 -1.27
C LEU A 38 -1.39 14.08 -1.82
N ALA A 39 -2.21 14.79 -1.04
CA ALA A 39 -2.76 16.08 -1.45
C ALA A 39 -1.64 17.07 -1.78
N VAL A 40 -0.59 17.11 -0.96
CA VAL A 40 0.61 17.91 -1.21
C VAL A 40 1.32 17.45 -2.50
N PHE A 41 1.47 16.14 -2.73
CA PHE A 41 2.04 15.63 -3.97
C PHE A 41 1.23 16.04 -5.20
N PHE A 42 -0.11 15.97 -5.14
CA PHE A 42 -1.00 16.39 -6.21
C PHE A 42 -1.03 17.89 -6.43
N ILE A 43 -0.95 18.71 -5.37
CA ILE A 43 -0.78 20.16 -5.50
C ILE A 43 0.55 20.48 -6.20
N PHE A 44 1.62 19.79 -5.81
CA PHE A 44 2.92 19.94 -6.46
C PHE A 44 2.87 19.57 -7.94
N GLN A 45 2.18 18.48 -8.30
CA GLN A 45 1.94 18.11 -9.71
C GLN A 45 1.14 19.19 -10.45
N ALA A 46 0.10 19.77 -9.83
CA ALA A 46 -0.65 20.86 -10.43
C ALA A 46 0.25 22.06 -10.76
N ILE A 47 1.11 22.45 -9.82
CA ILE A 47 2.06 23.55 -9.99
C ILE A 47 3.03 23.22 -11.12
N LEU A 48 3.61 22.02 -11.14
CA LEU A 48 4.50 21.56 -12.20
C LEU A 48 3.81 21.60 -13.57
N SER A 49 2.58 21.12 -13.70
CA SER A 49 1.82 21.15 -14.95
C SER A 49 1.57 22.58 -15.44
N VAL A 50 1.22 23.51 -14.54
CA VAL A 50 1.05 24.94 -14.90
C VAL A 50 2.38 25.56 -15.33
N MET A 51 3.48 25.27 -14.63
CA MET A 51 4.81 25.75 -15.00
C MET A 51 5.24 25.22 -16.38
N ASN A 52 4.99 23.94 -16.67
CA ASN A 52 5.27 23.36 -17.99
C ASN A 52 4.50 24.06 -19.12
N VAL A 53 3.25 24.45 -18.89
CA VAL A 53 2.46 25.22 -19.88
C VAL A 53 3.05 26.61 -20.09
N LEU A 54 3.46 27.30 -19.03
CA LEU A 54 4.05 28.65 -19.12
C LEU A 54 5.41 28.64 -19.83
N GLU A 55 6.25 27.65 -19.50
CA GLU A 55 7.54 27.44 -20.17
C GLU A 55 7.34 27.01 -21.63
N GLY A 56 6.42 26.08 -21.89
CA GLY A 56 6.12 25.59 -23.25
C GLY A 56 5.48 26.64 -24.17
N ALA A 57 4.77 27.62 -23.62
CA ALA A 57 4.14 28.71 -24.38
C ALA A 57 5.07 29.93 -24.59
N ASN A 58 6.39 29.76 -24.45
CA ASN A 58 7.40 30.81 -24.60
C ASN A 58 7.21 32.05 -23.71
N THR A 59 6.47 31.94 -22.61
CA THR A 59 6.23 33.08 -21.70
C THR A 59 7.37 33.28 -20.70
N THR A 60 8.19 32.25 -20.44
CA THR A 60 9.27 32.25 -19.43
C THR A 60 10.62 31.70 -19.92
N THR A 61 10.72 31.22 -21.16
CA THR A 61 11.92 30.54 -21.70
C THR A 61 13.12 31.46 -21.97
N GLU A 62 12.92 32.78 -22.01
CA GLU A 62 14.03 33.73 -22.23
C GLU A 62 14.98 33.90 -21.04
N TYR A 63 14.61 33.45 -19.81
CA TYR A 63 15.43 33.74 -18.63
C TYR A 63 15.83 32.53 -17.76
N TYR A 64 14.96 31.57 -17.41
CA TYR A 64 15.35 30.35 -16.65
C TYR A 64 14.34 29.19 -16.79
N LEU A 65 14.80 27.97 -17.14
CA LEU A 65 14.00 26.74 -17.18
C LEU A 65 14.08 26.01 -15.83
N VAL A 66 13.06 26.14 -14.98
CA VAL A 66 13.12 25.66 -13.58
C VAL A 66 12.48 24.28 -13.43
N THR A 67 11.57 23.90 -14.34
CA THR A 67 10.86 22.61 -14.29
C THR A 67 11.76 21.36 -14.24
N PRO A 68 12.98 21.31 -14.83
CA PRO A 68 13.84 20.14 -14.69
C PRO A 68 14.22 19.84 -13.24
N VAL A 69 14.39 20.87 -12.40
CA VAL A 69 14.74 20.70 -10.97
C VAL A 69 13.64 19.96 -10.21
N PHE A 70 12.38 20.11 -10.64
CA PHE A 70 11.24 19.43 -10.01
C PHE A 70 11.30 17.90 -10.15
N THR A 71 12.05 17.37 -11.13
CA THR A 71 12.29 15.92 -11.24
C THR A 71 12.98 15.34 -10.00
N LEU A 72 13.81 16.13 -9.29
CA LEU A 72 14.46 15.73 -8.02
C LEU A 72 13.51 15.72 -6.83
N VAL A 73 12.38 16.44 -6.92
CA VAL A 73 11.38 16.59 -5.85
C VAL A 73 10.32 15.48 -5.91
N ILE A 74 10.00 14.98 -7.11
CA ILE A 74 8.96 13.96 -7.34
C ILE A 74 9.22 12.68 -6.52
N GLY A 75 10.45 12.17 -6.53
CA GLY A 75 10.83 10.96 -5.81
C GLY A 75 10.58 11.04 -4.28
N PRO A 76 11.17 12.03 -3.58
CA PRO A 76 10.92 12.26 -2.16
C PRO A 76 9.44 12.41 -1.81
N MET A 77 8.68 13.16 -2.61
CA MET A 77 7.25 13.36 -2.37
C MET A 77 6.45 12.06 -2.48
N LEU A 78 6.71 11.25 -3.51
CA LEU A 78 6.08 9.93 -3.67
C LEU A 78 6.39 9.02 -2.46
N TYR A 79 7.64 9.01 -2.02
CA TYR A 79 8.07 8.24 -0.86
C TYR A 79 7.36 8.69 0.43
N PHE A 80 7.27 9.99 0.68
CA PHE A 80 6.55 10.51 1.85
C PHE A 80 5.06 10.25 1.81
N PHE A 81 4.44 10.33 0.63
CA PHE A 81 3.06 9.89 0.45
C PHE A 81 2.89 8.43 0.90
N ILE A 82 3.75 7.52 0.45
CA ILE A 82 3.61 6.09 0.75
C ILE A 82 3.86 5.82 2.23
N ARG A 83 4.88 6.46 2.83
CA ARG A 83 5.11 6.38 4.28
C ARG A 83 3.92 6.90 5.08
N SER A 84 3.35 8.03 4.69
CA SER A 84 2.16 8.63 5.31
C SER A 84 0.94 7.72 5.17
N LEU A 85 0.78 7.07 4.02
CA LEU A 85 -0.33 6.16 3.76
C LEU A 85 -0.23 4.88 4.58
N VAL A 86 0.98 4.34 4.72
CA VAL A 86 1.29 3.16 5.55
C VAL A 86 1.46 3.54 7.03
N ASN A 87 1.45 4.84 7.34
CA ASN A 87 1.71 5.44 8.65
C ASN A 87 2.97 4.86 9.33
N ASP A 88 4.04 4.78 8.53
CA ASP A 88 5.39 4.46 8.99
C ASP A 88 5.91 5.58 9.91
N VAL A 89 6.90 5.26 10.75
CA VAL A 89 7.42 6.14 11.83
C VAL A 89 7.56 7.60 11.36
N ALA A 90 6.86 8.49 12.07
CA ALA A 90 6.74 9.90 11.72
C ALA A 90 8.11 10.57 11.70
N MET A 91 8.49 11.11 10.53
CA MET A 91 9.72 11.88 10.39
C MET A 91 9.52 13.31 10.90
N THR A 92 10.52 13.82 11.60
CA THR A 92 10.60 15.24 11.95
C THR A 92 10.73 16.11 10.69
N THR A 93 10.30 17.37 10.77
CA THR A 93 10.40 18.33 9.67
C THR A 93 11.84 18.47 9.16
N LYS A 94 12.83 18.47 10.07
CA LYS A 94 14.26 18.54 9.71
C LYS A 94 14.69 17.36 8.84
N GLN A 95 14.27 16.15 9.19
CA GLN A 95 14.59 14.95 8.42
C GLN A 95 13.95 15.01 7.02
N LYS A 96 12.71 15.51 6.90
CA LYS A 96 12.03 15.66 5.59
C LYS A 96 12.76 16.64 4.66
N ILE A 97 13.23 17.77 5.20
CA ILE A 97 13.90 18.83 4.41
C ILE A 97 15.18 18.32 3.73
N VAL A 98 15.94 17.43 4.38
CA VAL A 98 17.19 16.86 3.83
C VAL A 98 16.97 16.21 2.46
N HIS A 99 15.81 15.58 2.24
CA HIS A 99 15.49 14.90 0.99
C HIS A 99 15.26 15.87 -0.19
N PHE A 100 15.09 17.17 0.06
CA PHE A 100 14.91 18.22 -0.95
C PHE A 100 16.18 19.06 -1.19
N VAL A 101 17.25 18.83 -0.42
CA VAL A 101 18.51 19.60 -0.54
C VAL A 101 19.10 19.49 -1.94
N ALA A 102 19.03 18.30 -2.56
CA ALA A 102 19.51 18.11 -3.93
C ALA A 102 18.80 19.02 -4.95
N ALA A 103 17.50 19.25 -4.78
CA ALA A 103 16.74 20.15 -5.64
C ALA A 103 17.17 21.61 -5.44
N LEU A 104 17.41 22.04 -4.19
CA LEU A 104 17.89 23.39 -3.89
C LEU A 104 19.28 23.65 -4.48
N ILE A 105 20.18 22.67 -4.37
CA ILE A 105 21.53 22.76 -4.96
C ILE A 105 21.46 22.82 -6.49
N ALA A 106 20.47 22.19 -7.12
CA ALA A 106 20.33 22.15 -8.58
C ALA A 106 19.79 23.46 -9.20
N LEU A 107 19.15 24.35 -8.42
CA LEU A 107 18.60 25.63 -8.92
C LEU A 107 19.60 26.52 -9.70
N PRO A 108 20.83 26.79 -9.21
CA PRO A 108 21.83 27.57 -9.95
C PRO A 108 22.39 26.86 -11.20
N PHE A 109 22.07 25.59 -11.42
CA PHE A 109 22.58 24.77 -12.52
C PHE A 109 21.51 24.44 -13.57
N THR A 110 20.39 25.15 -13.56
CA THR A 110 19.22 24.92 -14.45
C THR A 110 19.54 24.90 -15.94
N HIS A 111 20.64 25.53 -16.37
CA HIS A 111 21.14 25.45 -17.74
C HIS A 111 21.67 24.06 -18.14
N TYR A 112 22.05 23.21 -17.18
CA TYR A 112 22.45 21.82 -17.41
C TYR A 112 21.26 20.85 -17.36
N VAL A 113 20.25 21.07 -18.21
CA VAL A 113 18.98 20.34 -18.22
C VAL A 113 19.17 18.82 -18.21
N GLN A 114 20.02 18.28 -19.09
CA GLN A 114 20.24 16.83 -19.21
C GLN A 114 20.81 16.21 -17.94
N LEU A 115 21.76 16.88 -17.27
CA LEU A 115 22.34 16.40 -16.02
C LEU A 115 21.31 16.43 -14.89
N ILE A 116 20.55 17.53 -14.75
CA ILE A 116 19.52 17.66 -13.73
C ILE A 116 18.45 16.57 -13.90
N VAL A 117 17.97 16.35 -15.11
CA VAL A 117 16.99 15.30 -15.41
C VAL A 117 17.58 13.92 -15.10
N ALA A 118 18.84 13.64 -15.46
CA ALA A 118 19.48 12.37 -15.15
C ALA A 118 19.56 12.10 -13.63
N PHE A 119 20.02 13.10 -12.84
CA PHE A 119 20.03 12.99 -11.37
C PHE A 119 18.61 12.92 -10.78
N GLY A 120 17.66 13.66 -11.36
CA GLY A 120 16.25 13.62 -11.01
C GLY A 120 15.65 12.24 -11.17
N THR A 121 15.87 11.60 -12.30
CA THR A 121 15.41 10.24 -12.56
C THR A 121 16.10 9.23 -11.64
N LEU A 122 17.41 9.36 -11.41
CA LEU A 122 18.11 8.51 -10.44
C LEU A 122 17.50 8.63 -9.04
N SER A 123 17.22 9.86 -8.59
CA SER A 123 16.50 10.13 -7.34
C SER A 123 15.14 9.42 -7.33
N GLN A 124 14.32 9.58 -8.37
CA GLN A 124 13.01 8.92 -8.48
C GLN A 124 13.12 7.39 -8.35
N LEU A 125 14.08 6.75 -9.03
CA LEU A 125 14.29 5.30 -8.94
C LEU A 125 14.72 4.86 -7.54
N ILE A 126 15.59 5.61 -6.87
CA ILE A 126 16.01 5.33 -5.50
C ILE A 126 14.79 5.40 -4.56
N TYR A 127 14.03 6.49 -4.59
CA TYR A 127 12.84 6.64 -3.73
C TYR A 127 11.74 5.65 -4.06
N LEU A 128 11.58 5.27 -5.33
CA LEU A 128 10.67 4.21 -5.74
C LEU A 128 11.08 2.86 -5.13
N ALA A 129 12.37 2.51 -5.15
CA ALA A 129 12.86 1.29 -4.50
C ALA A 129 12.62 1.33 -2.97
N HIS A 130 12.85 2.47 -2.31
CA HIS A 130 12.51 2.64 -0.89
C HIS A 130 11.00 2.51 -0.64
N SER A 131 10.17 3.05 -1.53
CA SER A 131 8.72 2.95 -1.46
C SER A 131 8.23 1.51 -1.54
N PHE A 132 8.78 0.70 -2.45
CA PHE A 132 8.50 -0.73 -2.52
C PHE A 132 8.89 -1.46 -1.23
N ARG A 133 10.03 -1.13 -0.62
CA ARG A 133 10.45 -1.72 0.66
C ARG A 133 9.49 -1.39 1.81
N VAL A 134 9.00 -0.15 1.89
CA VAL A 134 8.01 0.25 2.90
C VAL A 134 6.71 -0.53 2.74
N ILE A 135 6.20 -0.67 1.51
CA ILE A 135 4.99 -1.45 1.25
C ILE A 135 5.19 -2.94 1.51
N ALA A 136 6.36 -3.50 1.18
CA ALA A 136 6.68 -4.89 1.46
C ALA A 136 6.72 -5.16 2.98
N ARG A 137 7.35 -4.26 3.75
CA ARG A 137 7.35 -4.31 5.22
C ARG A 137 5.92 -4.28 5.75
N TYR A 138 5.11 -3.34 5.28
CA TYR A 138 3.69 -3.25 5.62
C TYR A 138 2.93 -4.55 5.37
N HIS A 139 3.05 -5.14 4.18
CA HIS A 139 2.37 -6.40 3.88
C HIS A 139 2.81 -7.54 4.79
N LYS A 140 4.12 -7.62 5.09
CA LYS A 140 4.67 -8.65 5.98
C LYS A 140 4.00 -8.55 7.34
N THR A 141 3.94 -7.36 7.93
CA THR A 141 3.37 -7.21 9.25
C THR A 141 1.84 -7.23 9.21
N ALA A 142 1.16 -6.77 8.15
CA ALA A 142 -0.30 -6.84 8.05
C ALA A 142 -0.82 -8.28 8.07
N ASN A 143 -0.08 -9.20 7.44
CA ASN A 143 -0.35 -10.64 7.55
C ASN A 143 -0.14 -11.18 8.97
N ALA A 144 0.69 -10.52 9.79
CA ALA A 144 0.96 -10.93 11.16
C ALA A 144 -0.20 -10.64 12.15
N VAL A 145 -1.10 -9.71 11.85
CA VAL A 145 -2.00 -9.17 12.90
C VAL A 145 -3.49 -9.35 12.61
N SER A 146 -3.89 -9.67 11.38
CA SER A 146 -5.33 -9.77 11.03
C SER A 146 -5.70 -11.05 10.28
N SER A 147 -6.70 -11.80 10.80
CA SER A 147 -7.25 -13.03 10.18
C SER A 147 -7.79 -12.84 8.76
N ASP A 148 -8.01 -11.58 8.36
CA ASP A 148 -8.46 -11.12 7.05
C ASP A 148 -7.46 -10.13 6.43
N ALA A 149 -6.16 -10.44 6.50
CA ALA A 149 -5.08 -9.60 5.98
C ALA A 149 -5.21 -9.30 4.48
N ASP A 150 -5.87 -10.18 3.71
CA ASP A 150 -6.14 -10.00 2.28
C ASP A 150 -6.91 -8.71 1.98
N ARG A 151 -7.81 -8.29 2.88
CA ARG A 151 -8.57 -7.05 2.74
C ARG A 151 -7.69 -5.80 2.77
N TYR A 152 -6.58 -5.84 3.51
CA TYR A 152 -5.70 -4.70 3.75
C TYR A 152 -4.53 -4.65 2.75
N LYS A 153 -4.44 -5.59 1.82
CA LYS A 153 -3.36 -5.62 0.83
C LYS A 153 -3.43 -4.42 -0.10
N LEU A 154 -2.36 -3.61 -0.10
CA LEU A 154 -2.13 -2.49 -1.01
C LEU A 154 -1.66 -2.92 -2.42
N ASN A 155 -2.17 -4.05 -2.94
CA ASN A 155 -1.85 -4.54 -4.29
C ASN A 155 -2.20 -3.52 -5.38
N TRP A 156 -3.27 -2.75 -5.16
CA TRP A 156 -3.69 -1.68 -6.06
C TRP A 156 -2.64 -0.56 -6.16
N LEU A 157 -1.93 -0.28 -5.06
CA LEU A 157 -0.86 0.71 -4.98
C LEU A 157 0.42 0.16 -5.59
N LEU A 158 0.77 -1.11 -5.34
CA LEU A 158 1.91 -1.76 -6.02
C LEU A 158 1.76 -1.70 -7.55
N LYS A 159 0.57 -2.01 -8.09
CA LYS A 159 0.28 -1.87 -9.52
C LYS A 159 0.47 -0.43 -10.00
N ALA A 160 -0.02 0.56 -9.24
CA ALA A 160 0.18 1.97 -9.56
C ALA A 160 1.66 2.37 -9.58
N LEU A 161 2.47 1.86 -8.65
CA LEU A 161 3.91 2.12 -8.60
C LEU A 161 4.68 1.44 -9.74
N PHE A 162 4.28 0.23 -10.16
CA PHE A 162 4.86 -0.38 -11.35
C PHE A 162 4.56 0.42 -12.63
N ILE A 163 3.34 0.93 -12.77
CA ILE A 163 2.98 1.82 -13.89
C ILE A 163 3.80 3.11 -13.83
N PHE A 164 3.88 3.74 -12.64
CA PHE A 164 4.69 4.94 -12.43
C PHE A 164 6.16 4.70 -12.82
N ALA A 165 6.76 3.60 -12.36
CA ALA A 165 8.12 3.21 -12.68
C ALA A 165 8.34 3.07 -14.18
N PHE A 166 7.43 2.37 -14.85
CA PHE A 166 7.50 2.15 -16.29
C PHE A 166 7.44 3.47 -17.05
N VAL A 167 6.52 4.37 -16.68
CA VAL A 167 6.38 5.69 -17.32
C VAL A 167 7.62 6.56 -17.08
N THR A 168 8.15 6.60 -15.86
CA THR A 168 9.39 7.34 -15.54
C THR A 168 10.58 6.84 -16.38
N ILE A 169 10.73 5.52 -16.53
CA ILE A 169 11.80 4.94 -17.36
C ILE A 169 11.57 5.27 -18.84
N ALA A 170 10.33 5.17 -19.33
CA ALA A 170 9.98 5.51 -20.70
C ALA A 170 10.24 7.00 -21.00
N ASP A 171 9.94 7.90 -20.06
CA ASP A 171 10.22 9.33 -20.21
C ASP A 171 11.73 9.63 -20.21
N LEU A 172 12.53 8.91 -19.41
CA LEU A 172 13.99 9.01 -19.47
C LEU A 172 14.52 8.62 -20.87
N ILE A 173 14.01 7.53 -21.43
CA ILE A 173 14.37 7.09 -22.78
C ILE A 173 14.01 8.18 -23.80
N ARG A 174 12.78 8.72 -23.72
CA ARG A 174 12.33 9.82 -24.59
C ARG A 174 13.26 11.03 -24.50
N MET A 175 13.64 11.45 -23.29
CA MET A 175 14.52 12.61 -23.08
C MET A 175 15.92 12.42 -23.70
N ASN A 176 16.44 11.19 -23.71
CA ASN A 176 17.75 10.89 -24.32
C ASN A 176 17.68 10.64 -25.83
N LEU A 177 16.51 10.25 -26.36
CA LEU A 177 16.30 10.04 -27.79
C LEU A 177 15.83 11.29 -28.53
N GLN A 178 15.57 12.40 -27.82
CA GLN A 178 14.98 13.61 -28.40
C GLN A 178 15.77 14.15 -29.60
N THR A 179 17.09 14.04 -29.62
CA THR A 179 17.95 14.48 -30.75
C THR A 179 17.85 13.59 -31.99
N PHE A 180 17.32 12.37 -31.85
CA PHE A 180 17.20 11.37 -32.92
C PHE A 180 15.75 11.16 -33.37
N THR A 181 14.78 11.72 -32.65
CA THR A 181 13.35 11.62 -32.95
C THR A 181 12.83 12.92 -33.56
N SER A 182 11.88 12.85 -34.48
CA SER A 182 11.21 14.06 -34.98
C SER A 182 10.39 14.74 -33.88
N ASP A 183 10.21 16.06 -33.99
CA ASP A 183 9.46 16.87 -33.02
C ASP A 183 8.03 16.35 -32.80
N PHE A 184 7.39 15.90 -33.88
CA PHE A 184 6.06 15.29 -33.81
C PHE A 184 6.05 14.04 -32.92
N VAL A 185 7.02 13.14 -33.08
CA VAL A 185 7.12 11.91 -32.27
C VAL A 185 7.43 12.25 -30.81
N ALA A 186 8.32 13.20 -30.56
CA ALA A 186 8.66 13.65 -29.21
C ALA A 186 7.45 14.26 -28.49
N MET A 187 6.67 15.12 -29.18
CA MET A 187 5.44 15.71 -28.63
C MET A 187 4.34 14.68 -28.43
N LEU A 188 4.14 13.74 -29.36
CA LEU A 188 3.15 12.67 -29.21
C LEU A 188 3.49 11.77 -28.02
N TRP A 189 4.76 11.41 -27.84
CA TRP A 189 5.20 10.64 -26.67
C TRP A 189 4.94 11.41 -25.39
N TYR A 190 5.31 12.70 -25.35
CA TYR A 190 5.06 13.53 -24.18
C TYR A 190 3.58 13.63 -23.83
N PHE A 191 2.71 13.83 -24.83
CA PHE A 191 1.27 13.80 -24.68
C PHE A 191 0.76 12.47 -24.09
N ILE A 192 1.26 11.33 -24.59
CA ILE A 192 0.88 10.01 -24.08
C ILE A 192 1.30 9.86 -22.60
N ASN A 193 2.50 10.30 -22.23
CA ASN A 193 2.96 10.27 -20.83
C ASN A 193 2.03 11.08 -19.91
N GLU A 194 1.66 12.29 -20.30
CA GLU A 194 0.73 13.14 -19.53
C GLU A 194 -0.66 12.49 -19.37
N VAL A 195 -1.20 11.88 -20.43
CA VAL A 195 -2.48 11.17 -20.35
C VAL A 195 -2.40 9.97 -19.39
N ILE A 196 -1.27 9.24 -19.38
CA ILE A 196 -1.06 8.12 -18.45
C ILE A 196 -0.97 8.64 -17.01
N PHE A 197 -0.23 9.72 -16.74
CA PHE A 197 -0.14 10.31 -15.40
C PHE A 197 -1.49 10.84 -14.91
N MET A 198 -2.26 11.51 -15.78
CA MET A 198 -3.61 11.95 -15.50
C MET A 198 -4.52 10.77 -15.14
N SER A 199 -4.47 9.69 -15.92
CA SER A 199 -5.25 8.47 -15.66
C SER A 199 -4.85 7.79 -14.34
N LEU A 200 -3.54 7.73 -14.06
CA LEU A 200 -2.99 7.15 -12.84
C LEU A 200 -3.42 7.95 -11.59
N SER A 201 -3.35 9.28 -11.64
CA SER A 201 -3.78 10.13 -10.53
C SER A 201 -5.28 10.02 -10.24
N CYS A 202 -6.12 9.90 -11.29
CA CYS A 202 -7.55 9.64 -11.16
C CYS A 202 -7.80 8.29 -10.48
N TYR A 203 -7.09 7.24 -10.91
CA TYR A 203 -7.16 5.91 -10.30
C TYR A 203 -6.78 5.93 -8.81
N LEU A 204 -5.68 6.62 -8.44
CA LEU A 204 -5.26 6.78 -7.04
C LEU A 204 -6.32 7.52 -6.21
N GLY A 205 -6.81 8.66 -6.72
CA GLY A 205 -7.86 9.44 -6.06
C GLY A 205 -9.13 8.62 -5.83
N PHE A 206 -9.61 7.92 -6.84
CA PHE A 206 -10.79 7.06 -6.75
C PHE A 206 -10.63 5.95 -5.71
N LYS A 207 -9.48 5.26 -5.70
CA LYS A 207 -9.20 4.18 -4.74
C LYS A 207 -9.21 4.67 -3.30
N ILE A 208 -8.63 5.84 -3.06
CA ILE A 208 -8.53 6.44 -1.72
C ILE A 208 -9.90 6.88 -1.22
N ILE A 209 -10.68 7.58 -2.05
CA ILE A 209 -12.01 8.07 -1.68
C ILE A 209 -12.97 6.91 -1.37
N ARG A 210 -12.88 5.78 -2.10
CA ARG A 210 -13.76 4.62 -1.90
C ARG A 210 -13.33 3.64 -0.81
N GLN A 211 -12.13 3.75 -0.24
CA GLN A 211 -11.62 2.81 0.75
C GLN A 211 -11.20 3.46 2.09
N PRO A 212 -12.03 4.30 2.74
CA PRO A 212 -11.67 4.95 4.01
C PRO A 212 -11.49 3.93 5.15
N GLN A 213 -12.24 2.82 5.13
CA GLN A 213 -12.17 1.78 6.16
C GLN A 213 -10.89 0.92 6.14
N LEU A 214 -10.11 0.94 5.04
CA LEU A 214 -8.88 0.16 4.98
C LEU A 214 -7.93 0.55 6.13
N PHE A 215 -7.96 1.83 6.52
CA PHE A 215 -6.90 2.48 7.27
C PHE A 215 -7.21 2.72 8.76
N VAL A 216 -8.48 2.70 9.17
CA VAL A 216 -8.88 2.90 10.58
C VAL A 216 -8.38 1.77 11.49
N GLY A 217 -8.40 0.52 11.00
CA GLY A 217 -7.87 -0.63 11.74
C GLY A 217 -6.34 -0.68 11.83
N MET A 218 -5.61 0.16 11.08
CA MET A 218 -4.15 0.13 11.02
C MET A 218 -3.47 0.94 12.13
N THR A 219 -4.13 1.96 12.67
CA THR A 219 -3.61 2.79 13.78
C THR A 219 -3.41 1.97 15.06
N SER A 220 -4.27 0.97 15.28
CA SER A 220 -4.13 -0.01 16.36
C SER A 220 -3.01 -1.02 16.10
N TYR A 221 -2.58 -1.16 14.85
CA TYR A 221 -1.62 -2.14 14.37
C TYR A 221 -0.18 -1.60 14.38
N GLU A 222 0.04 -0.33 14.04
CA GLU A 222 1.37 0.29 14.07
C GLU A 222 1.95 0.34 15.50
N LYS A 223 1.11 0.55 16.52
CA LYS A 223 1.51 0.51 17.94
C LYS A 223 1.98 -0.88 18.41
N LEU A 224 1.70 -1.94 17.65
CA LEU A 224 2.06 -3.32 17.99
C LEU A 224 3.46 -3.68 17.49
N VAL A 225 3.88 -3.11 16.36
CA VAL A 225 5.15 -3.43 15.69
C VAL A 225 6.35 -2.83 16.42
N GLU A 226 6.20 -1.64 17.01
CA GLU A 226 7.26 -0.98 17.78
C GLU A 226 7.73 -1.79 19.00
N HIS A 227 6.95 -2.78 19.44
CA HIS A 227 7.28 -3.63 20.58
C HIS A 227 7.89 -4.99 20.24
N GLU A 228 7.83 -5.45 18.98
CA GLU A 228 8.46 -6.71 18.57
C GLU A 228 9.99 -6.58 18.49
N GLU A 229 10.53 -5.38 18.30
CA GLU A 229 11.99 -5.15 18.20
C GLU A 229 12.69 -5.10 19.57
N SER A 230 11.97 -5.25 20.70
CA SER A 230 12.54 -5.03 22.04
C SER A 230 12.64 -6.26 22.96
N GLY A 231 12.26 -7.47 22.54
CA GLY A 231 12.12 -8.61 23.46
C GLY A 231 13.04 -9.80 23.18
N ASP A 232 14.22 -9.83 23.82
CA ASP A 232 15.09 -11.03 23.92
C ASP A 232 15.25 -11.47 25.40
N ASN A 233 14.22 -11.26 26.22
CA ASN A 233 14.27 -11.53 27.65
C ASN A 233 13.41 -12.76 28.02
N GLN A 234 14.01 -13.75 28.68
CA GLN A 234 13.33 -15.02 29.04
C GLN A 234 12.12 -14.83 29.96
N GLU A 235 12.14 -13.79 30.81
CA GLU A 235 11.03 -13.44 31.69
C GLU A 235 9.80 -12.91 30.93
N GLU A 236 10.04 -12.14 29.85
CA GLU A 236 8.97 -11.65 28.97
C GLU A 236 8.27 -12.80 28.25
N GLN A 237 9.02 -13.81 27.82
CA GLN A 237 8.45 -14.97 27.14
C GLN A 237 7.55 -15.81 28.07
N ALA A 238 7.96 -15.97 29.34
CA ALA A 238 7.13 -16.65 30.34
C ALA A 238 5.84 -15.86 30.66
N LEU A 239 5.92 -14.53 30.72
CA LEU A 239 4.75 -13.68 30.90
C LEU A 239 3.80 -13.73 29.69
N ALA A 240 4.34 -13.68 28.47
CA ALA A 240 3.57 -13.79 27.24
C ALA A 240 2.81 -15.12 27.16
N GLN A 241 3.45 -16.24 27.51
CA GLN A 241 2.80 -17.54 27.54
C GLN A 241 1.63 -17.59 28.54
N ARG A 242 1.76 -16.96 29.72
CA ARG A 242 0.68 -16.89 30.70
C ARG A 242 -0.50 -16.07 30.21
N ILE A 243 -0.23 -14.89 29.63
CA ILE A 243 -1.27 -14.03 29.08
C ILE A 243 -1.95 -14.72 27.89
N PHE A 244 -1.17 -15.38 27.02
CA PHE A 244 -1.68 -16.15 25.91
C PHE A 244 -2.61 -17.28 26.36
N ALA A 245 -2.22 -18.07 27.37
CA ALA A 245 -3.06 -19.14 27.89
C ALA A 245 -4.42 -18.64 28.41
N ASN A 246 -4.44 -17.46 29.05
CA ASN A 246 -5.69 -16.83 29.48
C ASN A 246 -6.57 -16.41 28.30
N ILE A 247 -5.96 -15.77 27.28
CA ILE A 247 -6.65 -15.35 26.06
C ILE A 247 -7.17 -16.57 25.26
N GLU A 248 -6.36 -17.61 25.12
CA GLU A 248 -6.70 -18.85 24.43
C GLU A 248 -7.91 -19.52 25.08
N ASN A 249 -7.90 -19.64 26.41
CA ASN A 249 -9.05 -20.18 27.14
C ASN A 249 -10.33 -19.38 26.84
N HIS A 250 -10.25 -18.05 26.85
CA HIS A 250 -11.40 -17.20 26.54
C HIS A 250 -11.88 -17.37 25.09
N ILE A 251 -10.97 -17.38 24.11
CA ILE A 251 -11.29 -17.59 22.69
C ILE A 251 -11.96 -18.96 22.47
N LEU A 252 -11.48 -20.01 23.14
CA LEU A 252 -11.98 -21.37 22.98
C LEU A 252 -13.32 -21.58 23.69
N GLN A 253 -13.48 -21.07 24.92
CA GLN A 253 -14.73 -21.19 25.68
C GLN A 253 -15.90 -20.49 25.00
N ASP A 254 -15.69 -19.26 24.54
CA ASP A 254 -16.73 -18.47 23.87
C ASP A 254 -16.83 -18.78 22.37
N ALA A 255 -16.01 -19.71 21.89
CA ALA A 255 -15.86 -20.05 20.48
C ALA A 255 -15.72 -18.81 19.58
N MET A 256 -15.00 -17.77 20.07
CA MET A 256 -14.88 -16.46 19.40
C MET A 256 -14.34 -16.61 17.98
N PHE A 257 -13.51 -17.63 17.71
CA PHE A 257 -12.98 -17.93 16.38
C PHE A 257 -14.09 -18.13 15.32
N LYS A 258 -15.32 -18.51 15.72
CA LYS A 258 -16.47 -18.63 14.82
C LYS A 258 -17.07 -17.27 14.42
N LYS A 259 -16.77 -16.19 15.14
CA LYS A 259 -17.20 -14.84 14.78
C LYS A 259 -16.56 -14.44 13.44
N PRO A 260 -17.36 -14.14 12.40
CA PRO A 260 -16.81 -13.61 11.16
C PRO A 260 -16.12 -12.28 11.42
N ARG A 261 -14.97 -12.07 10.77
CA ARG A 261 -14.17 -10.83 10.89
C ARG A 261 -13.72 -10.51 12.33
N LEU A 262 -13.51 -11.53 13.16
CA LEU A 262 -12.90 -11.38 14.50
C LEU A 262 -11.59 -10.58 14.42
N THR A 263 -11.49 -9.55 15.25
CA THR A 263 -10.34 -8.66 15.41
C THR A 263 -9.73 -8.80 16.81
N VAL A 264 -8.48 -8.36 16.98
CA VAL A 264 -7.84 -8.26 18.30
C VAL A 264 -8.61 -7.32 19.23
N THR A 265 -9.23 -6.27 18.68
CA THR A 265 -10.08 -5.33 19.43
C THR A 265 -11.30 -6.01 20.05
N ASP A 266 -11.91 -6.98 19.35
CA ASP A 266 -13.04 -7.73 19.90
C ASP A 266 -12.64 -8.50 21.16
N ILE A 267 -11.45 -9.11 21.15
CA ILE A 267 -10.90 -9.85 22.30
C ILE A 267 -10.50 -8.88 23.41
N SER A 268 -9.95 -7.72 23.06
CA SER A 268 -9.60 -6.68 24.04
C SER A 268 -10.83 -6.20 24.80
N GLN A 269 -11.95 -5.98 24.09
CA GLN A 269 -13.21 -5.59 24.69
C GLN A 269 -13.81 -6.68 25.58
N SER A 270 -13.65 -7.95 25.23
CA SER A 270 -14.23 -9.06 26.01
C SER A 270 -13.38 -9.46 27.22
N THR A 271 -12.06 -9.34 27.13
CA THR A 271 -11.12 -9.74 28.19
C THR A 271 -10.68 -8.57 29.08
N GLY A 272 -10.86 -7.33 28.64
CA GLY A 272 -10.29 -6.14 29.29
C GLY A 272 -8.77 -6.00 29.11
N ILE A 273 -8.11 -6.95 28.44
CA ILE A 273 -6.68 -6.89 28.13
C ILE A 273 -6.48 -5.91 26.98
N SER A 274 -5.40 -5.14 27.00
CA SER A 274 -5.15 -4.20 25.90
C SER A 274 -4.91 -4.94 24.58
N VAL A 275 -5.32 -4.33 23.46
CA VAL A 275 -5.01 -4.85 22.09
C VAL A 275 -3.53 -5.14 21.93
N LYS A 276 -2.70 -4.33 22.59
CA LYS A 276 -1.25 -4.43 22.64
C LYS A 276 -0.78 -5.75 23.26
N ASP A 277 -1.22 -6.02 24.47
CA ASP A 277 -0.77 -7.19 25.22
C ASP A 277 -1.32 -8.48 24.60
N ILE A 278 -2.51 -8.45 24.00
CA ILE A 278 -3.08 -9.61 23.28
C ILE A 278 -2.21 -9.98 22.08
N SER A 279 -1.89 -9.01 21.23
CA SER A 279 -1.12 -9.29 20.02
C SER A 279 0.30 -9.74 20.36
N TRP A 280 0.92 -9.10 21.35
CA TRP A 280 2.23 -9.49 21.87
C TRP A 280 2.22 -10.92 22.44
N ALA A 281 1.25 -11.24 23.29
CA ALA A 281 1.14 -12.56 23.91
C ALA A 281 0.89 -13.67 22.88
N ILE A 282 0.07 -13.43 21.86
CA ILE A 282 -0.17 -14.41 20.79
C ILE A 282 1.10 -14.63 19.96
N ASN A 283 1.75 -13.55 19.52
CA ASN A 283 2.95 -13.65 18.69
C ASN A 283 4.08 -14.40 19.43
N LEU A 284 4.35 -14.03 20.68
CA LEU A 284 5.46 -14.61 21.44
C LEU A 284 5.10 -15.95 22.09
N GLY A 285 3.85 -16.12 22.53
CA GLY A 285 3.37 -17.30 23.26
C GLY A 285 3.11 -18.52 22.38
N CYS A 286 2.61 -18.33 21.15
CA CYS A 286 2.32 -19.45 20.24
C CYS A 286 3.18 -19.46 18.97
N ASN A 287 4.12 -18.51 18.84
CA ASN A 287 4.97 -18.32 17.66
C ASN A 287 4.16 -18.25 16.34
N ARG A 288 2.94 -17.74 16.45
CA ARG A 288 2.05 -17.47 15.33
C ARG A 288 1.41 -16.14 15.55
N ASN A 289 1.05 -15.58 14.43
CA ASN A 289 0.47 -14.28 14.36
C ASN A 289 -1.05 -14.38 14.61
N PHE A 290 -1.74 -13.32 15.03
CA PHE A 290 -3.18 -13.41 15.40
C PHE A 290 -4.05 -14.01 14.28
N CYS A 291 -3.76 -13.62 13.04
CA CYS A 291 -4.43 -14.12 11.85
C CYS A 291 -4.36 -15.63 11.75
N ASP A 292 -3.12 -16.12 11.76
CA ASP A 292 -2.78 -17.51 11.56
C ASP A 292 -3.26 -18.36 12.73
N TYR A 293 -3.19 -17.83 13.95
CA TYR A 293 -3.72 -18.50 15.13
C TYR A 293 -5.24 -18.73 15.03
N ILE A 294 -6.03 -17.67 14.83
CA ILE A 294 -7.49 -17.80 14.71
C ILE A 294 -7.86 -18.67 13.52
N ASN A 295 -7.22 -18.48 12.37
CA ASN A 295 -7.49 -19.27 11.18
C ASN A 295 -7.13 -20.75 11.36
N SER A 296 -6.08 -21.07 12.12
CA SER A 296 -5.77 -22.45 12.50
C SER A 296 -6.88 -23.07 13.36
N LEU A 297 -7.39 -22.34 14.37
CA LEU A 297 -8.57 -22.77 15.15
C LEU A 297 -9.78 -23.05 14.25
N ARG A 298 -10.06 -22.16 13.28
CA ARG A 298 -11.16 -22.33 12.32
C ARG A 298 -10.97 -23.59 11.48
N ILE A 299 -9.77 -23.84 10.95
CA ILE A 299 -9.46 -25.06 10.17
C ILE A 299 -9.59 -26.31 11.02
N MET A 300 -9.09 -26.29 12.26
CA MET A 300 -9.26 -27.43 13.18
C MET A 300 -10.75 -27.72 13.45
N ASN A 301 -11.58 -26.69 13.62
CA ASN A 301 -13.02 -26.86 13.76
C ASN A 301 -13.68 -27.43 12.49
N VAL A 302 -13.29 -26.95 11.30
CA VAL A 302 -13.76 -27.51 10.01
C VAL A 302 -13.35 -28.99 9.90
N LYS A 303 -12.08 -29.31 10.16
CA LYS A 303 -11.56 -30.69 10.13
C LYS A 303 -12.34 -31.60 11.08
N LYS A 304 -12.60 -31.14 12.32
CA LYS A 304 -13.40 -31.86 13.31
C LYS A 304 -14.81 -32.17 12.81
N LYS A 305 -15.50 -31.18 12.24
CA LYS A 305 -16.85 -31.36 11.66
C LYS A 305 -16.85 -32.32 10.46
N LEU A 306 -15.86 -32.21 9.59
CA LEU A 306 -15.71 -33.11 8.44
C LEU A 306 -15.53 -34.56 8.88
N LEU A 307 -14.69 -34.82 9.88
CA LEU A 307 -14.46 -36.17 10.43
C LEU A 307 -15.66 -36.71 11.22
N ALA A 308 -16.46 -35.83 11.83
CA ALA A 308 -17.69 -36.20 12.54
C ALA A 308 -18.86 -36.58 11.61
N GLY A 309 -18.70 -36.41 10.29
CA GLY A 309 -19.73 -36.77 9.30
C GLY A 309 -20.75 -35.67 8.98
N ASP A 310 -20.55 -34.43 9.46
CA ASP A 310 -21.42 -33.27 9.14
C ASP A 310 -21.46 -32.96 7.62
N SER A 311 -20.46 -33.44 6.88
CA SER A 311 -20.37 -33.30 5.41
C SER A 311 -21.45 -34.05 4.63
N ARG A 312 -22.23 -34.94 5.28
CA ARG A 312 -23.32 -35.68 4.62
C ARG A 312 -24.53 -34.80 4.30
N ASN A 313 -24.80 -33.77 5.10
CA ASN A 313 -25.99 -32.93 4.98
C ASN A 313 -25.68 -31.42 4.80
N THR A 314 -24.42 -31.00 4.95
CA THR A 314 -24.02 -29.59 4.90
C THR A 314 -22.86 -29.40 3.92
N SER A 315 -22.92 -28.37 3.08
CA SER A 315 -21.84 -28.12 2.13
C SER A 315 -20.54 -27.74 2.86
N LEU A 316 -19.39 -28.10 2.29
CA LEU A 316 -18.08 -27.71 2.85
C LEU A 316 -17.96 -26.19 3.03
N LEU A 317 -18.56 -25.41 2.12
CA LEU A 317 -18.59 -23.96 2.23
C LEU A 317 -19.40 -23.52 3.45
N ASP A 318 -20.56 -24.10 3.70
CA ASP A 318 -21.38 -23.77 4.87
C ASP A 318 -20.68 -24.13 6.18
N ILE A 319 -19.95 -25.26 6.21
CA ILE A 319 -19.11 -25.65 7.36
C ILE A 319 -18.00 -24.61 7.58
N ALA A 320 -17.37 -24.10 6.51
CA ALA A 320 -16.36 -23.06 6.60
C ALA A 320 -16.95 -21.72 7.08
N LEU A 321 -18.09 -21.30 6.53
CA LEU A 321 -18.78 -20.07 6.95
C LEU A 321 -19.22 -20.14 8.41
N ALA A 322 -19.79 -21.28 8.84
CA ALA A 322 -20.15 -21.55 10.23
C ALA A 322 -18.93 -21.64 11.18
N SER A 323 -17.74 -21.82 10.62
CA SER A 323 -16.47 -21.76 11.36
C SER A 323 -15.85 -20.35 11.37
N GLY A 324 -16.55 -19.34 10.84
CA GLY A 324 -16.13 -17.94 10.89
C GLY A 324 -15.34 -17.45 9.67
N PHE A 325 -15.18 -18.28 8.62
CA PHE A 325 -14.64 -17.79 7.36
C PHE A 325 -15.64 -16.86 6.67
N ASN A 326 -15.14 -15.80 6.04
CA ASN A 326 -15.97 -14.80 5.37
C ASN A 326 -16.00 -15.00 3.84
N SER A 327 -15.14 -15.87 3.29
CA SER A 327 -15.12 -16.18 1.85
C SER A 327 -14.54 -17.57 1.57
N LYS A 328 -14.97 -18.17 0.44
CA LYS A 328 -14.41 -19.42 -0.09
C LYS A 328 -12.93 -19.31 -0.44
N SER A 329 -12.52 -18.15 -0.96
CA SER A 329 -11.13 -17.89 -1.36
C SER A 329 -10.18 -17.96 -0.16
N THR A 330 -10.50 -17.22 0.91
CA THR A 330 -9.71 -17.21 2.14
C THR A 330 -9.67 -18.61 2.77
N PHE A 331 -10.83 -19.27 2.85
CA PHE A 331 -10.90 -20.64 3.36
C PHE A 331 -9.98 -21.61 2.62
N ASN A 332 -10.05 -21.65 1.28
CA ASN A 332 -9.23 -22.57 0.48
C ASN A 332 -7.72 -22.30 0.65
N ALA A 333 -7.32 -21.03 0.69
CA ALA A 333 -5.93 -20.63 0.87
C ALA A 333 -5.39 -21.07 2.24
N VAL A 334 -6.15 -20.78 3.31
CA VAL A 334 -5.78 -21.15 4.68
C VAL A 334 -5.79 -22.67 4.86
N PHE A 335 -6.80 -23.38 4.34
CA PHE A 335 -6.88 -24.83 4.48
C PHE A 335 -5.67 -25.52 3.85
N LYS A 336 -5.27 -25.08 2.65
CA LYS A 336 -4.07 -25.60 1.98
C LYS A 336 -2.80 -25.25 2.74
N LYS A 337 -2.71 -24.04 3.33
CA LYS A 337 -1.58 -23.61 4.15
C LYS A 337 -1.44 -24.48 5.42
N GLU A 338 -2.53 -24.72 6.15
CA GLU A 338 -2.49 -25.45 7.42
C GLU A 338 -2.37 -26.97 7.25
N LEU A 339 -2.98 -27.55 6.21
CA LEU A 339 -3.05 -29.02 6.03
C LEU A 339 -2.25 -29.55 4.84
N GLY A 340 -1.56 -28.68 4.08
CA GLY A 340 -0.76 -29.06 2.91
C GLY A 340 -1.54 -29.56 1.70
N LYS A 341 -2.87 -29.72 1.82
CA LYS A 341 -3.77 -30.26 0.80
C LYS A 341 -4.97 -29.34 0.59
N THR A 342 -5.54 -29.35 -0.61
CA THR A 342 -6.81 -28.66 -0.85
C THR A 342 -7.96 -29.34 -0.11
N PRO A 343 -9.06 -28.64 0.21
CA PRO A 343 -10.20 -29.26 0.89
C PRO A 343 -10.77 -30.48 0.15
N SER A 344 -10.84 -30.42 -1.18
CA SER A 344 -11.30 -31.55 -2.00
C SER A 344 -10.37 -32.76 -1.94
N GLN A 345 -9.04 -32.54 -1.88
CA GLN A 345 -8.07 -33.61 -1.68
C GLN A 345 -8.21 -34.21 -0.29
N PHE A 346 -8.36 -33.39 0.75
CA PHE A 346 -8.55 -33.87 2.12
C PHE A 346 -9.79 -34.76 2.25
N ILE A 347 -10.93 -34.33 1.71
CA ILE A 347 -12.17 -35.14 1.73
C ILE A 347 -11.97 -36.46 0.99
N ARG A 348 -11.31 -36.45 -0.17
CA ARG A 348 -11.08 -37.66 -0.95
C ARG A 348 -10.17 -38.65 -0.22
N ASP A 349 -9.11 -38.15 0.41
CA ASP A 349 -8.07 -38.98 1.03
C ASP A 349 -8.49 -39.50 2.41
N GLU A 350 -9.28 -38.73 3.19
CA GLU A 350 -9.56 -39.01 4.62
C GLU A 350 -11.01 -39.43 4.90
N LEU A 351 -11.96 -39.23 3.97
CA LEU A 351 -13.39 -39.50 4.18
C LEU A 351 -14.00 -40.52 3.22
N LYS A 352 -13.26 -41.04 2.24
CA LYS A 352 -13.72 -42.21 1.47
C LYS A 352 -13.50 -43.47 2.32
N PRO A 353 -14.44 -44.43 2.34
CA PRO A 353 -14.18 -45.71 2.98
C PRO A 353 -12.99 -46.35 2.28
N THR A 354 -12.02 -46.83 3.05
CA THR A 354 -11.06 -47.85 2.60
C THR A 354 -11.88 -49.02 2.07
N THR A 355 -12.05 -49.08 0.75
CA THR A 355 -12.36 -50.35 0.09
C THR A 355 -11.08 -51.17 0.18
N THR A 356 -10.93 -51.90 1.29
CA THR A 356 -9.96 -52.98 1.39
C THR A 356 -10.42 -54.08 0.41
N PRO A 357 -9.53 -54.58 -0.46
CA PRO A 357 -9.86 -55.60 -1.46
C PRO A 357 -10.22 -56.96 -0.83
#